data_AF-A0A9P7X9F1-F1
#
_entry.id   AF-A0A9P7X9F1-F1
#
_cell.length_a   1.000
_cell.length_b   1.000
_cell.length_c   1.000
_cell.angle_alpha   90.00
_cell.angle_beta   90.00
_cell.angle_gamma   90.00
#
_symmetry.space_group_name_H-M   'P 1'
#
loop_
_entity.id
_entity.type
_entity.pdbx_description
1 polymer ?
#
loop_
_entity_poly.entity_id
_entity_poly.type
_entity_poly.pdbx_seq_one_letter_code
_entity_poly.pdbx_strand_id
1 'polypeptide(L)'
;MLSSSLEFVEYELFDGAIKCLWPANLMDASAFRQVPDTEEVYLSHDTDISFTVEILERVAPDDAVDAVKFHFDSLAHDNDASSSTTEETYPPSGVIAASPPAQPACTALVGTQLVAKFNKPPEQADHVKIFLAVWRVEGKNIDVVMSINVPVITGADGNQKGVGQEGVDWARTAWERARATLTIEDFGLFA
;
A
#
# COMPACT_ATOMS: atom_id res chain seq x y z
N MET A 1 8.89 4.07 -19.92
CA MET A 1 9.68 2.84 -20.16
C MET A 1 10.34 2.46 -18.84
N LEU A 2 9.71 1.58 -18.09
CA LEU A 2 10.20 0.99 -16.83
C LEU A 2 11.17 -0.17 -17.13
N SER A 3 12.02 -0.01 -18.15
CA SER A 3 12.87 -1.06 -18.73
C SER A 3 14.27 -1.14 -18.10
N SER A 4 14.36 -0.99 -16.78
CA SER A 4 15.51 -1.45 -16.00
C SER A 4 15.05 -2.57 -15.08
N SER A 5 15.90 -3.57 -14.83
CA SER A 5 15.64 -4.56 -13.78
C SER A 5 15.26 -3.83 -12.49
N LEU A 6 14.13 -4.19 -11.88
CA LEU A 6 13.70 -3.63 -10.59
C LEU A 6 14.79 -3.90 -9.56
N GLU A 7 15.53 -2.85 -9.20
CA GLU A 7 16.47 -2.91 -8.08
C GLU A 7 15.68 -2.65 -6.80
N PHE A 8 15.92 -3.48 -5.79
CA PHE A 8 15.29 -3.35 -4.48
C PHE A 8 16.33 -2.97 -3.45
N VAL A 9 15.99 -2.03 -2.57
CA VAL A 9 16.78 -1.65 -1.40
C VAL A 9 15.94 -1.79 -0.15
N GLU A 10 16.60 -1.91 1.00
CA GLU A 10 15.93 -1.92 2.30
C GLU A 10 15.53 -0.50 2.68
N TYR A 11 14.27 -0.36 3.10
CA TYR A 11 13.76 0.85 3.71
C TYR A 11 13.56 0.59 5.20
N GLU A 12 14.09 1.50 6.01
CA GLU A 12 13.86 1.57 7.45
C GLU A 12 12.69 2.54 7.67
N LEU A 13 11.56 1.99 8.10
CA LEU A 13 10.32 2.73 8.36
C LEU A 13 10.17 2.90 9.88
N PHE A 14 9.63 4.04 10.32
CA PHE A 14 9.42 4.36 11.73
C PHE A 14 10.72 4.18 12.54
N ASP A 15 11.76 4.93 12.16
CA ASP A 15 13.11 4.86 12.75
C ASP A 15 13.71 3.44 12.75
N GLY A 16 13.34 2.62 11.75
CA GLY A 16 13.83 1.25 11.57
C GLY A 16 13.12 0.19 12.39
N ALA A 17 12.03 0.54 13.09
CA ALA A 17 11.20 -0.43 13.79
C ALA A 17 10.47 -1.38 12.84
N ILE A 18 10.21 -0.95 11.60
CA ILE A 18 9.72 -1.79 10.50
C ILE A 18 10.71 -1.71 9.34
N LYS A 19 10.96 -2.85 8.70
CA LYS A 19 11.81 -2.95 7.51
C LYS A 19 11.10 -3.66 6.38
N CYS A 20 11.30 -3.24 5.14
CA CYS A 20 10.85 -3.96 3.95
C CYS A 20 11.77 -3.67 2.76
N LEU A 21 11.64 -4.49 1.71
CA LEU A 21 12.29 -4.19 0.43
C LEU A 21 11.32 -3.50 -0.52
N TRP A 22 11.67 -2.29 -0.94
CA TRP A 22 10.99 -1.53 -1.98
C TRP A 22 11.91 -1.19 -3.14
N PRO A 23 11.35 -0.76 -4.28
CA PRO A 23 12.14 -0.27 -5.39
C PRO A 23 13.12 0.82 -4.95
N ALA A 24 14.31 0.80 -5.51
CA ALA A 24 15.29 1.87 -5.31
C ALA A 24 14.75 3.21 -5.83
N ASN A 25 15.28 4.30 -5.27
CA ASN A 25 14.96 5.67 -5.68
C ASN A 25 13.47 6.03 -5.52
N LEU A 26 12.85 5.66 -4.39
CA LEU A 26 11.62 6.33 -3.97
C LEU A 26 11.96 7.58 -3.18
N MET A 27 11.13 8.59 -3.32
CA MET A 27 11.28 9.89 -2.69
C MET A 27 10.38 9.97 -1.45
N ASP A 28 10.97 10.19 -0.28
CA ASP A 28 10.21 10.41 0.96
C ASP A 28 9.36 11.69 0.85
N ALA A 29 8.05 11.55 1.02
CA ALA A 29 7.10 12.65 0.96
C ALA A 29 7.25 13.63 2.14
N SER A 30 7.80 13.18 3.28
CA SER A 30 8.03 14.01 4.48
C SER A 30 8.95 15.21 4.21
N ALA A 31 9.84 15.07 3.21
CA ALA A 31 10.73 16.14 2.76
C ALA A 31 9.99 17.32 2.09
N PHE A 32 8.73 17.12 1.68
CA PHE A 32 7.95 18.11 0.92
C PHE A 32 6.64 18.51 1.61
N ARG A 33 6.09 17.65 2.46
CA ARG A 33 4.83 17.88 3.18
C ARG A 33 4.88 17.22 4.54
N GLN A 34 4.01 17.66 5.44
CA GLN A 34 3.79 16.92 6.68
C GLN A 34 3.13 15.56 6.36
N VAL A 35 3.63 14.53 7.03
CA VAL A 35 3.11 13.17 7.07
C VAL A 35 2.86 12.86 8.55
N PRO A 36 1.72 12.26 8.93
CA PRO A 36 1.49 11.85 10.31
C PRO A 36 2.58 10.90 10.83
N ASP A 37 2.88 10.93 12.13
CA ASP A 37 3.90 10.06 12.73
C ASP A 37 3.57 8.56 12.62
N THR A 38 2.29 8.24 12.38
CA THR A 38 1.78 6.87 12.14
C THR A 38 1.87 6.44 10.68
N GLU A 39 2.35 7.32 9.79
CA GLU A 39 2.44 7.08 8.36
C GLU A 39 3.87 7.27 7.83
N GLU A 40 4.23 6.45 6.85
CA GLU A 40 5.45 6.56 6.06
C GLU A 40 5.04 6.57 4.59
N VAL A 41 5.31 7.68 3.88
CA VAL A 41 4.83 7.86 2.50
C VAL A 41 5.98 8.16 1.56
N TYR A 42 6.09 7.34 0.52
CA TYR A 42 7.13 7.41 -0.50
C TYR A 42 6.51 7.52 -1.89
N LEU A 43 7.14 8.33 -2.74
CA LEU A 43 6.66 8.65 -4.07
C LEU A 43 7.64 8.15 -5.12
N SER A 44 7.11 7.61 -6.22
CA SER A 44 7.92 7.39 -7.41
C SER A 44 8.41 8.74 -7.97
N HIS A 45 9.67 8.79 -8.42
CA HIS A 45 10.24 10.01 -9.01
C HIS A 45 9.60 10.37 -10.36
N ASP A 46 9.30 9.36 -11.18
CA ASP A 46 8.93 9.53 -12.58
C ASP A 46 7.43 9.33 -12.85
N THR A 47 6.67 8.92 -11.83
CA THR A 47 5.26 8.55 -11.97
C THR A 47 4.44 9.00 -10.77
N ASP A 48 3.12 9.03 -10.92
CA ASP A 48 2.19 9.34 -9.82
C ASP A 48 1.94 8.13 -8.90
N ILE A 49 2.83 7.12 -8.88
CA ILE A 49 2.72 5.95 -7.98
C ILE A 49 3.17 6.36 -6.57
N SER A 50 2.39 6.01 -5.56
CA SER A 50 2.74 6.20 -4.15
C SER A 50 2.78 4.88 -3.39
N PHE A 51 3.66 4.81 -2.40
CA PHE A 51 3.85 3.73 -1.46
C PHE A 51 3.59 4.28 -0.07
N THR A 52 2.70 3.66 0.69
CA THR A 52 2.37 4.07 2.05
C THR A 52 2.43 2.88 2.98
N VAL A 53 3.01 3.06 4.16
CA VAL A 53 2.79 2.18 5.32
C VAL A 53 2.19 3.01 6.43
N GLU A 54 1.12 2.53 7.03
CA GLU A 54 0.41 3.18 8.11
C GLU A 54 0.19 2.21 9.29
N ILE A 55 0.29 2.75 10.50
CA ILE A 55 0.00 2.05 11.76
C ILE A 55 -1.40 2.47 12.21
N LEU A 56 -2.35 1.56 12.10
CA LEU A 56 -3.76 1.79 12.43
C LEU A 56 -4.20 0.97 13.64
N GLU A 57 -5.27 1.43 14.28
CA GLU A 57 -5.99 0.59 15.24
C GLU A 57 -6.57 -0.64 14.54
N ARG A 58 -6.56 -1.77 15.25
CA ARG A 58 -7.12 -3.01 14.72
C ARG A 58 -8.61 -2.87 14.46
N VAL A 59 -9.01 -3.20 13.23
CA VAL A 59 -10.42 -3.11 12.82
C VAL A 59 -11.30 -4.17 13.47
N ALA A 60 -12.60 -3.90 13.57
CA ALA A 60 -13.55 -4.76 14.26
C ALA A 60 -13.70 -6.19 13.69
N PRO A 61 -13.65 -6.43 12.36
CA PRO A 61 -13.72 -7.80 11.84
C PRO A 61 -12.56 -8.67 12.34
N ASP A 62 -12.88 -9.84 12.90
CA ASP A 62 -11.88 -10.81 13.37
C ASP A 62 -11.26 -11.60 12.22
N ASP A 63 -12.07 -11.96 11.22
CA ASP A 63 -11.58 -12.63 10.02
C ASP A 63 -10.63 -11.72 9.26
N ALA A 64 -9.45 -12.25 8.89
CA ALA A 64 -8.40 -11.46 8.28
C ALA A 64 -8.75 -10.97 6.87
N VAL A 65 -9.54 -11.75 6.12
CA VAL A 65 -10.00 -11.35 4.79
C VAL A 65 -11.04 -10.23 4.90
N ASP A 66 -11.94 -10.31 5.88
CA ASP A 66 -12.89 -9.22 6.13
C ASP A 66 -12.18 -7.96 6.67
N ALA A 67 -11.12 -8.12 7.45
CA ALA A 67 -10.29 -6.99 7.92
C ALA A 67 -9.58 -6.27 6.76
N VAL A 68 -8.95 -6.98 5.81
CA VAL A 68 -8.30 -6.31 4.66
C VAL A 68 -9.32 -5.64 3.73
N LYS A 69 -10.53 -6.21 3.58
CA LYS A 69 -11.62 -5.56 2.84
C LYS A 69 -12.10 -4.30 3.54
N PHE A 70 -12.22 -4.31 4.86
CA PHE A 70 -12.56 -3.12 5.64
C PHE A 70 -11.55 -2.00 5.38
N HIS A 71 -10.25 -2.29 5.48
CA HIS A 71 -9.20 -1.31 5.19
C HIS A 71 -9.26 -0.80 3.74
N PHE A 72 -9.57 -1.68 2.77
CA PHE A 72 -9.75 -1.27 1.37
C PHE A 72 -10.95 -0.33 1.18
N ASP A 73 -12.06 -0.58 1.86
CA ASP A 73 -13.26 0.26 1.81
C ASP A 73 -13.04 1.60 2.52
N SER A 74 -12.34 1.60 3.66
CA SER A 74 -11.91 2.83 4.36
C SER A 74 -11.00 3.67 3.47
N LEU A 75 -9.99 3.07 2.83
CA LEU A 75 -9.11 3.78 1.91
C LEU A 75 -9.89 4.34 0.70
N ALA A 76 -10.92 3.63 0.22
CA ALA A 76 -11.78 4.14 -0.84
C ALA A 76 -12.59 5.37 -0.39
N HIS A 77 -13.06 5.37 0.87
CA HIS A 77 -13.73 6.51 1.46
C HIS A 77 -12.79 7.72 1.58
N ASP A 78 -11.57 7.53 2.09
CA ASP A 78 -10.59 8.60 2.28
C ASP A 78 -10.09 9.19 0.95
N ASN A 79 -10.09 8.37 -0.11
CA ASN A 79 -9.80 8.81 -1.47
C ASN A 79 -11.00 9.47 -2.17
N ASP A 80 -12.15 9.65 -1.51
CA ASP A 80 -13.40 10.11 -2.13
C ASP A 80 -13.77 9.30 -3.39
N ALA A 81 -13.53 7.98 -3.35
CA ALA A 81 -13.79 7.11 -4.49
C ALA A 81 -15.30 6.99 -4.76
N SER A 82 -15.69 7.27 -6.00
CA SER A 82 -17.07 7.11 -6.47
C SER A 82 -17.50 5.65 -6.58
N SER A 83 -16.52 4.75 -6.78
CA SER A 83 -16.71 3.31 -6.69
C SER A 83 -15.40 2.61 -6.35
N SER A 84 -15.51 1.43 -5.76
CA SER A 84 -14.40 0.53 -5.50
C SER A 84 -14.78 -0.88 -5.94
N THR A 85 -13.81 -1.66 -6.41
CA THR A 85 -14.03 -3.05 -6.83
C THR A 85 -12.84 -3.89 -6.39
N THR A 86 -13.11 -4.91 -5.57
CA THR A 86 -12.14 -5.95 -5.24
C THR A 86 -11.96 -6.89 -6.43
N GLU A 87 -10.71 -7.19 -6.78
CA GLU A 87 -10.36 -8.10 -7.88
C GLU A 87 -9.74 -9.39 -7.38
N GLU A 88 -8.78 -9.29 -6.45
CA GLU A 88 -8.06 -10.42 -5.89
C GLU A 88 -7.99 -10.30 -4.38
N THR A 89 -8.04 -11.43 -3.69
CA THR A 89 -7.86 -11.50 -2.25
C THR A 89 -6.95 -12.67 -1.92
N TYR A 90 -5.99 -12.40 -1.04
CA TYR A 90 -4.98 -13.32 -0.60
C TYR A 90 -5.19 -13.56 0.90
N PRO A 91 -5.54 -14.79 1.32
CA PRO A 91 -5.70 -15.10 2.74
C PRO A 91 -4.37 -14.95 3.49
N PRO A 92 -4.39 -14.97 4.84
CA PRO A 92 -3.19 -14.88 5.66
C PRO A 92 -2.08 -15.81 5.16
N SER A 93 -0.89 -15.26 4.95
CA SER A 93 0.31 -16.04 4.69
C SER A 93 0.58 -17.01 5.84
N GLY A 94 1.23 -18.13 5.56
CA GLY A 94 1.71 -19.00 6.64
C GLY A 94 2.63 -18.21 7.58
N VAL A 95 2.44 -18.37 8.89
CA VAL A 95 3.33 -17.74 9.88
C VAL A 95 4.71 -18.38 9.73
N ILE A 96 5.69 -17.61 9.25
CA ILE A 96 7.09 -18.03 9.28
C ILE A 96 7.54 -17.87 10.73
N ALA A 97 7.43 -18.96 11.51
CA ALA A 97 7.89 -18.98 12.89
C ALA A 97 9.42 -18.88 12.94
N ALA A 98 9.94 -17.65 12.93
CA ALA A 98 11.35 -17.35 13.13
C ALA A 98 11.47 -16.33 14.28
N SER A 99 11.80 -16.86 15.47
CA SER A 99 12.02 -16.15 16.74
C SER A 99 10.79 -15.41 17.34
N PRO A 100 10.57 -15.49 18.67
CA PRO A 100 9.59 -14.64 19.34
C PRO A 100 10.09 -13.19 19.45
N PRO A 101 9.20 -12.19 19.28
CA PRO A 101 7.80 -12.32 18.86
C PRO A 101 7.67 -12.73 17.38
N ALA A 102 6.69 -13.61 17.12
CA ALA A 102 6.45 -14.08 15.76
C ALA A 102 5.96 -12.92 14.87
N GLN A 103 6.46 -12.89 13.64
CA GLN A 103 5.97 -11.93 12.65
C GLN A 103 4.48 -12.19 12.34
N PRO A 104 3.65 -11.14 12.27
CA PRO A 104 2.24 -11.29 11.91
C PRO A 104 2.08 -11.85 10.49
N ALA A 105 1.01 -12.60 10.26
CA ALA A 105 0.68 -13.08 8.91
C ALA A 105 0.22 -11.91 8.03
N CYS A 106 0.65 -11.91 6.77
CA CYS A 106 0.23 -10.93 5.78
C CYS A 106 -1.08 -11.39 5.13
N THR A 107 -2.12 -10.57 5.17
CA THR A 107 -3.34 -10.73 4.37
C THR A 107 -3.40 -9.61 3.35
N ALA A 108 -3.86 -9.89 2.14
CA ALA A 108 -3.64 -8.97 1.03
C ALA A 108 -4.86 -8.88 0.10
N LEU A 109 -5.00 -7.74 -0.58
CA LEU A 109 -6.10 -7.47 -1.50
C LEU A 109 -5.58 -6.60 -2.66
N VAL A 110 -6.05 -6.90 -3.87
CA VAL A 110 -5.86 -6.04 -5.04
C VAL A 110 -7.23 -5.61 -5.53
N GLY A 111 -7.38 -4.32 -5.80
CA GLY A 111 -8.63 -3.75 -6.26
C GLY A 111 -8.42 -2.47 -7.06
N THR A 112 -9.50 -1.97 -7.64
CA THR A 112 -9.50 -0.70 -8.35
C THR A 112 -10.51 0.25 -7.72
N GLN A 113 -10.13 1.51 -7.57
CA GLN A 113 -10.99 2.61 -7.14
C GLN A 113 -11.17 3.60 -8.28
N LEU A 114 -12.34 4.23 -8.36
CA LEU A 114 -12.63 5.29 -9.33
C LEU A 114 -12.70 6.64 -8.60
N VAL A 115 -11.65 7.45 -8.73
CA VAL A 115 -11.45 8.66 -7.92
C VAL A 115 -11.60 9.91 -8.78
N ALA A 116 -12.58 10.76 -8.46
CA ALA A 116 -12.77 12.02 -9.14
C ALA A 116 -11.83 13.09 -8.57
N LYS A 117 -11.04 13.76 -9.40
CA LYS A 117 -10.27 14.94 -8.97
C LYS A 117 -11.22 16.10 -8.69
N PHE A 118 -10.93 16.90 -7.65
CA PHE A 118 -11.74 18.02 -7.13
C PHE A 118 -12.34 19.01 -8.15
N ASN A 119 -11.83 19.05 -9.39
CA ASN A 119 -12.27 19.95 -10.47
C ASN A 119 -12.65 19.23 -11.77
N LYS A 120 -12.81 17.91 -11.74
CA LYS A 120 -13.19 17.10 -12.91
C LYS A 120 -14.56 16.49 -12.70
N PRO A 121 -15.40 16.44 -13.74
CA PRO A 121 -16.70 15.80 -13.64
C PRO A 121 -16.52 14.27 -13.51
N PRO A 122 -17.49 13.54 -12.92
CA PRO A 122 -17.35 12.11 -12.58
C PRO A 122 -16.95 11.21 -13.76
N GLU A 123 -17.32 11.57 -14.99
CA GLU A 123 -16.93 10.88 -16.21
C GLU A 123 -15.42 10.97 -16.56
N GLN A 124 -14.66 11.80 -15.84
CA GLN A 124 -13.20 11.92 -15.93
C GLN A 124 -12.51 11.47 -14.64
N ALA A 125 -13.17 10.64 -13.83
CA ALA A 125 -12.54 10.03 -12.67
C ALA A 125 -11.40 9.11 -13.11
N ASP A 126 -10.30 9.16 -12.36
CA ASP A 126 -9.12 8.36 -12.62
C ASP A 126 -9.33 6.96 -12.02
N HIS A 127 -8.98 5.92 -12.78
CA HIS A 127 -8.88 4.57 -12.22
C HIS A 127 -7.59 4.45 -11.43
N VAL A 128 -7.67 4.08 -10.17
CA VAL A 128 -6.51 3.85 -9.31
C VAL A 128 -6.48 2.38 -8.94
N LYS A 129 -5.47 1.66 -9.42
CA LYS A 129 -5.21 0.30 -8.95
C LYS A 129 -4.55 0.39 -7.57
N ILE A 130 -5.05 -0.36 -6.62
CA ILE A 130 -4.57 -0.41 -5.25
C ILE A 130 -4.05 -1.82 -4.98
N PHE A 131 -2.81 -1.89 -4.49
CA PHE A 131 -2.25 -3.11 -3.92
C PHE A 131 -2.15 -2.93 -2.40
N LEU A 132 -2.94 -3.68 -1.64
CA LEU A 132 -3.09 -3.53 -0.20
C LEU A 132 -2.58 -4.78 0.53
N ALA A 133 -1.82 -4.59 1.60
CA ALA A 133 -1.40 -5.66 2.50
C ALA A 133 -1.59 -5.23 3.95
N VAL A 134 -2.04 -6.15 4.80
CA VAL A 134 -2.36 -5.91 6.20
C VAL A 134 -1.67 -6.96 7.06
N TRP A 135 -1.00 -6.51 8.12
CA TRP A 135 -0.39 -7.33 9.15
C TRP A 135 -1.03 -7.01 10.50
N ARG A 136 -1.78 -7.97 11.04
CA ARG A 136 -2.44 -7.77 12.34
C ARG A 136 -1.48 -8.15 13.46
N VAL A 137 -1.07 -7.17 14.26
CA VAL A 137 -0.08 -7.37 15.32
C VAL A 137 -0.78 -7.93 16.56
N GLU A 138 -0.59 -9.25 16.77
CA GLU A 138 -1.24 -9.96 17.86
C GLU A 138 -0.84 -9.42 19.24
N GLY A 139 -1.84 -9.23 20.11
CA GLY A 139 -1.65 -8.68 21.45
C GLY A 139 -1.41 -7.17 21.54
N LYS A 140 -1.38 -6.44 20.41
CA LYS A 140 -1.17 -4.98 20.37
C LYS A 140 -2.38 -4.15 19.93
N ASN A 141 -3.45 -4.80 19.44
CA ASN A 141 -4.62 -4.11 18.86
C ASN A 141 -4.24 -3.13 17.72
N ILE A 142 -3.25 -3.51 16.92
CA ILE A 142 -2.73 -2.73 15.79
C ILE A 142 -2.85 -3.55 14.50
N ASP A 143 -3.21 -2.86 13.42
CA ASP A 143 -3.03 -3.33 12.04
C ASP A 143 -1.97 -2.44 11.37
N VAL A 144 -0.90 -3.05 10.87
CA VAL A 144 0.05 -2.36 9.97
C VAL A 144 -0.48 -2.53 8.55
N VAL A 145 -0.72 -1.43 7.85
CA VAL A 145 -1.35 -1.41 6.53
C VAL A 145 -0.40 -0.81 5.51
N MET A 146 -0.05 -1.57 4.48
CA MET A 146 0.72 -1.09 3.34
C MET A 146 -0.19 -0.95 2.12
N SER A 147 -0.16 0.21 1.48
CA SER A 147 -0.85 0.44 0.20
C SER A 147 0.12 0.94 -0.88
N ILE A 148 -0.07 0.48 -2.10
CA ILE A 148 0.57 1.05 -3.30
C ILE A 148 -0.53 1.51 -4.24
N ASN A 149 -0.59 2.82 -4.46
CA ASN A 149 -1.61 3.47 -5.29
C ASN A 149 -1.03 3.71 -6.68
N VAL A 150 -1.71 3.20 -7.70
CA VAL A 150 -1.25 3.22 -9.09
C VAL A 150 -2.30 3.87 -9.97
N PRO A 151 -2.17 5.16 -10.29
CA PRO A 151 -3.05 5.83 -11.25
C PRO A 151 -2.91 5.20 -12.65
N VAL A 152 -3.98 4.55 -13.11
CA VAL A 152 -4.10 3.91 -14.42
C VAL A 152 -4.79 4.86 -15.38
N ILE A 153 -4.18 5.10 -16.55
CA ILE A 153 -4.84 5.90 -17.60
C ILE A 153 -6.02 5.11 -18.16
N THR A 154 -7.24 5.65 -18.01
CA THR A 154 -8.38 5.29 -18.84
C THR A 154 -8.72 6.47 -19.72
N GLY A 155 -8.32 6.40 -20.99
CA GLY A 155 -8.35 7.56 -21.88
C GLY A 155 -9.76 8.11 -22.16
N ALA A 156 -9.91 9.42 -21.98
CA ALA A 156 -10.63 10.31 -22.91
C ALA A 156 -10.14 11.78 -22.82
N ASP A 157 -9.43 12.17 -21.77
CA ASP A 157 -9.07 13.56 -21.46
C ASP A 157 -7.61 13.94 -21.78
N GLY A 158 -6.83 13.01 -22.36
CA GLY A 158 -5.47 13.29 -22.82
C GLY A 158 -4.45 13.57 -21.70
N ASN A 159 -4.76 13.22 -20.45
CA ASN A 159 -3.83 13.39 -19.34
C ASN A 159 -2.73 12.31 -19.40
N GLN A 160 -1.54 12.69 -19.89
CA GLN A 160 -0.41 11.79 -20.19
C GLN A 160 0.33 11.24 -18.95
N LYS A 161 -0.26 11.27 -17.74
CA LYS A 161 0.47 11.04 -16.48
C LYS A 161 0.29 9.68 -15.79
N GLY A 162 -0.73 8.89 -16.14
CA GLY A 162 -0.87 7.55 -15.55
C GLY A 162 0.12 6.54 -16.16
N VAL A 163 0.31 5.42 -15.48
CA VAL A 163 1.42 4.50 -15.81
C VAL A 163 1.05 3.32 -16.71
N GLY A 164 -0.23 3.19 -17.05
CA GLY A 164 -0.75 2.09 -17.88
C GLY A 164 -0.50 0.70 -17.26
N GLN A 165 -0.63 -0.35 -18.08
CA GLN A 165 -0.43 -1.74 -17.62
C GLN A 165 1.02 -2.01 -17.16
N GLU A 166 2.01 -1.41 -17.84
CA GLU A 166 3.43 -1.57 -17.47
C GLU A 166 3.69 -1.12 -16.03
N GLY A 167 3.12 0.01 -15.61
CA GLY A 167 3.26 0.47 -14.22
C GLY A 167 2.46 -0.35 -13.22
N VAL A 168 1.32 -0.92 -13.62
CA VAL A 168 0.57 -1.87 -12.78
C VAL A 168 1.40 -3.14 -12.54
N ASP A 169 2.04 -3.69 -13.57
CA ASP A 169 2.87 -4.89 -13.45
C ASP A 169 4.15 -4.62 -12.63
N TRP A 170 4.75 -3.45 -12.81
CA TRP A 170 5.86 -2.96 -12.00
C TRP A 170 5.48 -2.85 -10.52
N ALA A 171 4.35 -2.20 -10.23
CA ALA A 171 3.87 -2.02 -8.86
C ALA A 171 3.46 -3.34 -8.21
N ARG A 172 2.88 -4.28 -8.97
CA ARG A 172 2.60 -5.63 -8.47
C ARG A 172 3.88 -6.34 -8.05
N THR A 173 4.94 -6.25 -8.85
CA THR A 173 6.25 -6.84 -8.52
C THR A 173 6.82 -6.22 -7.26
N ALA A 174 6.73 -4.90 -7.13
CA ALA A 174 7.15 -4.17 -5.94
C ALA A 174 6.36 -4.61 -4.70
N TRP A 175 5.03 -4.66 -4.81
CA TRP A 175 4.13 -5.07 -3.74
C TRP A 175 4.35 -6.51 -3.27
N GLU A 176 4.47 -7.47 -4.20
CA GLU A 176 4.75 -8.87 -3.88
C GLU A 176 6.07 -9.01 -3.11
N ARG A 177 7.11 -8.28 -3.54
CA ARG A 177 8.40 -8.30 -2.84
C ARG A 177 8.30 -7.67 -1.46
N ALA A 178 7.65 -6.51 -1.36
CA ALA A 178 7.49 -5.78 -0.11
C ALA A 178 6.73 -6.61 0.91
N ARG A 179 5.57 -7.16 0.53
CA ARG A 179 4.74 -7.91 1.47
C ARG A 179 5.37 -9.23 1.93
N ALA A 180 6.26 -9.80 1.12
CA ALA A 180 7.02 -11.00 1.46
C ALA A 180 8.26 -10.74 2.33
N THR A 181 8.67 -9.47 2.45
CA THR A 181 9.92 -9.08 3.14
C THR A 181 9.71 -8.10 4.29
N LEU A 182 8.49 -7.59 4.47
CA LEU A 182 8.15 -6.75 5.60
C LEU A 182 8.38 -7.52 6.90
N THR A 183 9.13 -6.89 7.80
CA THR A 183 9.48 -7.40 9.12
C THR A 183 9.33 -6.29 10.14
N ILE A 184 8.79 -6.64 11.29
CA ILE A 184 8.74 -5.77 12.47
C ILE A 184 9.96 -6.13 13.33
N GLU A 185 10.91 -5.22 13.40
CA GLU A 185 12.16 -5.38 14.16
C GLU A 185 11.98 -4.94 15.63
N ASP A 186 11.15 -3.91 15.87
CA ASP A 186 10.86 -3.41 17.21
C ASP A 186 9.35 -3.34 17.49
N PHE A 187 8.85 -4.30 18.26
CA PHE A 187 7.45 -4.33 18.72
C PHE A 187 7.16 -3.33 19.86
N GLY A 188 8.19 -2.67 20.39
CA GLY A 188 8.08 -1.53 21.29
C GLY A 188 7.43 -0.31 20.61
N LEU A 189 7.44 -0.26 19.28
CA LEU A 189 6.70 0.72 18.48
C LEU A 189 5.21 0.80 18.83
N PHE A 190 4.61 -0.32 19.25
CA PHE A 190 3.18 -0.44 19.56
C PHE A 190 2.89 -0.47 21.06
N ALA A 191 3.76 0.11 21.90
CA ALA A 191 3.63 0.06 23.36
C ALA A 191 2.78 1.20 23.94
#